data_AF-A0A2U2BZS9-F1
#
_entry.id   AF-A0A2U2BZS9-F1
#
_cell.length_a   1.000
_cell.length_b   1.000
_cell.length_c   1.000
_cell.angle_alpha   90.00
_cell.angle_beta   90.00
_cell.angle_gamma   90.00
#
_symmetry.space_group_name_H-M   'P 1'
#
loop_
_entity.id
_entity.type
_entity.pdbx_description
1 polymer ?
#
loop_
_entity_poly.entity_id
_entity_poly.type
_entity_poly.pdbx_seq_one_letter_code
_entity_poly.pdbx_strand_id
1 'polypeptide(L)'
;MKINKITLNKIFGVSVIDKEEFIVIHTLHKRGYSIRAISKIVGLDRRTISKRLQEKDLKPYKKIEYKSKLDLFKDYIIKRVNQATPDKIPSSVIYEEIKKYGYDGKIRTLQTFLSSIKPILKPEEIIRFETKPSYQAQVDWTVIRSGKKPIYGFVMVLGFSRMAFVYFTDNMRQTTWQDCHVKAFEYFGGVPQTLLYDNLKSVVIQRDKYGKNQHGFNNDFLEFAKDNFIPKLCKVYRAKTKGKVEKFNHYLKNNFYIPLKASLKNSSIAIYF
;
A
#
# COMPACT_ATOMS: atom_id res chain seq x y z
N MET A 1 -18.49 -11.38 -0.43
CA MET A 1 -17.36 -11.37 -1.38
C MET A 1 -17.14 -12.80 -1.86
N LYS A 2 -17.72 -13.19 -3.01
CA LYS A 2 -17.61 -14.56 -3.55
C LYS A 2 -16.22 -14.73 -4.17
N ILE A 3 -15.34 -15.46 -3.49
CA ILE A 3 -14.05 -15.87 -4.06
C ILE A 3 -14.37 -16.78 -5.25
N ASN A 4 -13.83 -16.45 -6.42
CA ASN A 4 -14.16 -17.13 -7.67
C ASN A 4 -13.77 -18.61 -7.59
N LYS A 5 -14.66 -19.53 -7.97
CA LYS A 5 -14.56 -21.00 -7.75
C LYS A 5 -13.29 -21.62 -8.36
N ILE A 6 -12.83 -21.04 -9.48
CA ILE A 6 -11.57 -21.36 -10.17
C ILE A 6 -10.36 -21.15 -9.25
N THR A 7 -10.39 -20.12 -8.41
CA THR A 7 -9.30 -19.77 -7.48
C THR A 7 -9.17 -20.79 -6.35
N LEU A 8 -10.28 -21.34 -5.85
CA LEU A 8 -10.28 -22.34 -4.78
C LEU A 8 -9.75 -23.70 -5.27
N ASN A 9 -10.15 -24.13 -6.46
CA ASN A 9 -9.67 -25.38 -7.06
C ASN A 9 -8.16 -25.33 -7.36
N LYS A 10 -7.63 -24.15 -7.72
CA LYS A 10 -6.19 -23.96 -8.00
C LYS A 10 -5.33 -23.93 -6.74
N ILE A 11 -5.88 -23.49 -5.59
CA ILE A 11 -5.14 -23.36 -4.32
C ILE A 11 -5.12 -24.68 -3.53
N PHE A 12 -6.19 -25.48 -3.60
CA PHE A 12 -6.36 -26.65 -2.73
C PHE A 12 -6.25 -28.01 -3.43
N GLY A 13 -6.16 -28.05 -4.77
CA GLY A 13 -6.06 -29.32 -5.51
C GLY A 13 -7.26 -30.27 -5.34
N VAL A 14 -8.37 -29.78 -4.76
CA VAL A 14 -9.58 -30.54 -4.46
C VAL A 14 -10.78 -29.74 -4.94
N SER A 15 -11.62 -30.35 -5.78
CA SER A 15 -12.87 -29.76 -6.27
C SER A 15 -13.90 -29.68 -5.14
N VAL A 16 -14.09 -28.49 -4.58
CA VAL A 16 -15.15 -28.23 -3.60
C VAL A 16 -16.48 -28.11 -4.37
N ILE A 17 -17.33 -29.12 -4.24
CA ILE A 17 -18.65 -29.21 -4.88
C ILE A 17 -19.69 -28.51 -3.99
N ASP A 18 -20.58 -27.73 -4.59
CA ASP A 18 -21.70 -27.10 -3.88
C ASP A 18 -22.97 -27.99 -3.86
N LYS A 19 -24.01 -27.53 -3.15
CA LYS A 19 -25.26 -28.29 -3.01
C LYS A 19 -25.98 -28.51 -4.34
N GLU A 20 -25.90 -27.53 -5.25
CA GLU A 20 -26.52 -27.60 -6.57
C GLU A 20 -25.85 -28.67 -7.42
N GLU A 21 -24.53 -28.65 -7.53
CA GLU A 21 -23.76 -29.65 -8.26
C GLU A 21 -23.95 -31.06 -7.69
N PHE A 22 -24.04 -31.21 -6.36
CA PHE A 22 -24.33 -32.49 -5.72
C PHE A 22 -25.69 -33.06 -6.13
N ILE A 23 -26.74 -32.22 -6.17
CA ILE A 23 -28.09 -32.60 -6.61
C ILE A 23 -28.09 -32.95 -8.11
N VAL A 24 -27.40 -32.15 -8.92
CA VAL A 24 -27.30 -32.37 -10.38
C VAL A 24 -26.63 -33.72 -10.69
N ILE A 25 -25.55 -34.07 -9.99
CA ILE A 25 -24.87 -35.37 -10.13
C ILE A 25 -25.85 -36.53 -9.87
N HIS A 26 -26.59 -36.49 -8.76
CA HIS A 26 -27.55 -37.54 -8.40
C HIS A 26 -28.73 -37.62 -9.37
N THR A 27 -29.23 -36.45 -9.81
CA THR A 27 -30.35 -36.37 -10.76
C THR A 27 -29.98 -36.96 -12.11
N LEU A 28 -28.80 -36.61 -12.64
CA LEU A 28 -28.32 -37.13 -13.92
C LEU A 28 -28.05 -38.64 -13.85
N HIS A 29 -27.48 -39.11 -12.75
CA HIS A 29 -27.25 -40.54 -12.55
C HIS A 29 -28.57 -41.33 -12.46
N LYS A 30 -29.58 -40.81 -11.74
CA LYS A 30 -30.92 -41.41 -11.68
C LYS A 30 -31.63 -41.44 -13.04
N ARG A 31 -31.31 -40.50 -13.92
CA ARG A 31 -31.78 -40.47 -15.33
C ARG A 31 -31.00 -41.41 -16.26
N GLY A 32 -30.09 -42.22 -15.74
CA GLY A 32 -29.34 -43.22 -16.51
C GLY A 32 -28.06 -42.71 -17.20
N TYR A 33 -27.62 -41.48 -16.92
CA TYR A 33 -26.38 -40.96 -17.50
C TYR A 33 -25.16 -41.65 -16.89
N SER A 34 -24.23 -42.09 -17.75
CA SER A 34 -22.95 -42.66 -17.29
C SER A 34 -22.08 -41.62 -16.59
N ILE A 35 -21.21 -42.05 -15.68
CA ILE A 35 -20.24 -41.18 -14.99
C ILE A 35 -19.41 -40.34 -15.97
N ARG A 36 -19.08 -40.89 -17.15
CA ARG A 36 -18.38 -40.16 -18.23
C ARG A 36 -19.20 -39.02 -18.81
N ALA A 37 -20.50 -39.23 -19.01
CA ALA A 37 -21.41 -38.20 -19.49
C ALA A 37 -21.62 -37.10 -18.43
N ILE A 38 -21.83 -37.49 -17.18
CA ILE A 38 -21.97 -36.55 -16.04
C ILE A 38 -20.71 -35.68 -15.90
N SER A 39 -19.52 -36.28 -16.05
CA SER A 39 -18.25 -35.54 -16.02
C SER A 39 -18.14 -34.47 -17.09
N LYS A 40 -18.63 -34.74 -18.31
CA LYS A 40 -18.67 -33.74 -19.39
C LYS A 40 -19.70 -32.64 -19.13
N ILE A 41 -20.84 -32.96 -18.54
CA ILE A 41 -21.93 -31.99 -18.28
C ILE A 41 -21.57 -31.05 -17.11
N VAL A 42 -21.07 -31.61 -16.00
CA VAL A 42 -20.81 -30.86 -14.76
C VAL A 42 -19.38 -30.31 -14.72
N GLY A 43 -18.48 -30.79 -15.58
CA GLY A 43 -17.07 -30.35 -15.62
C GLY A 43 -16.24 -30.83 -14.43
N LEU A 44 -16.68 -31.91 -13.76
CA LEU A 44 -16.00 -32.48 -12.60
C LEU A 44 -15.27 -33.78 -12.96
N ASP A 45 -14.21 -34.07 -12.21
CA ASP A 45 -13.46 -35.32 -12.37
C ASP A 45 -14.34 -36.55 -12.06
N ARG A 46 -14.12 -37.62 -12.83
CA ARG A 46 -14.90 -38.86 -12.73
C ARG A 46 -14.76 -39.52 -11.36
N ARG A 47 -13.60 -39.41 -10.70
CA ARG A 47 -13.41 -39.95 -9.34
C ARG A 47 -14.22 -39.16 -8.32
N THR A 48 -14.31 -37.84 -8.48
CA THR A 48 -15.14 -37.01 -7.62
C THR A 48 -16.62 -37.36 -7.77
N ILE A 49 -17.11 -37.53 -9.01
CA ILE A 49 -18.50 -37.94 -9.28
C ILE A 49 -18.79 -39.32 -8.68
N SER A 50 -17.92 -40.30 -8.92
CA SER A 50 -18.07 -41.65 -8.38
C SER A 50 -18.10 -41.64 -6.84
N LYS A 51 -17.28 -40.81 -6.21
CA LYS A 51 -17.27 -40.65 -4.74
C LYS A 51 -18.59 -40.03 -4.25
N ARG A 52 -19.08 -38.96 -4.90
CA ARG A 52 -20.30 -38.27 -4.45
C ARG A 52 -21.55 -39.11 -4.63
N LEU A 53 -21.63 -39.96 -5.65
CA LEU A 53 -22.76 -40.88 -5.85
C LEU A 53 -22.89 -41.95 -4.75
N GLN A 54 -21.82 -42.20 -3.99
CA GLN A 54 -21.86 -43.10 -2.83
C GLN A 54 -22.35 -42.39 -1.55
N GLU A 55 -22.41 -41.06 -1.56
CA GLU A 55 -22.82 -40.25 -0.41
C GLU A 55 -24.32 -39.94 -0.53
N LYS A 56 -25.15 -40.26 0.48
CA LYS A 56 -26.58 -39.92 0.47
C LYS A 56 -26.83 -38.42 0.61
N ASP A 57 -25.98 -37.74 1.37
CA ASP A 57 -26.03 -36.31 1.63
C ASP A 57 -24.67 -35.66 1.36
N LEU A 58 -24.68 -34.39 0.98
CA LEU A 58 -23.46 -33.62 0.76
C LEU A 58 -22.69 -33.49 2.07
N LYS A 59 -21.60 -34.27 2.20
CA LYS A 59 -20.70 -34.12 3.33
C LYS A 59 -19.84 -32.87 3.14
N PRO A 60 -19.84 -31.92 4.10
CA PRO A 60 -18.95 -30.77 4.04
C PRO A 60 -17.50 -31.26 4.09
N TYR A 61 -16.64 -30.59 3.32
CA TYR A 61 -15.21 -30.86 3.38
C TYR A 61 -14.70 -30.55 4.80
N LYS A 62 -14.27 -31.59 5.53
CA LYS A 62 -13.67 -31.41 6.85
C LYS A 62 -12.27 -30.83 6.67
N LYS A 63 -12.13 -29.54 6.96
CA LYS A 63 -10.82 -28.89 6.99
C LYS A 63 -9.98 -29.56 8.09
N ILE A 64 -8.83 -30.10 7.72
CA ILE A 64 -7.85 -30.59 8.70
C ILE A 64 -7.26 -29.36 9.39
N GLU A 65 -7.45 -29.26 10.71
CA GLU A 65 -6.78 -28.26 11.52
C GLU A 65 -5.45 -28.83 12.02
N TYR A 66 -4.35 -28.19 11.64
CA TYR A 66 -3.03 -28.53 12.14
C TYR A 66 -2.77 -27.74 13.43
N LYS A 67 -2.33 -28.45 14.47
CA LYS A 67 -1.84 -27.80 15.69
C LYS A 67 -0.59 -27.00 15.36
N SER A 68 -0.61 -25.72 15.67
CA SER A 68 0.54 -24.82 15.53
C SER A 68 1.39 -24.88 16.79
N LYS A 69 2.72 -24.80 16.65
CA LYS A 69 3.63 -24.57 17.79
C LYS A 69 3.24 -23.34 18.61
N LEU A 70 2.57 -22.36 17.98
CA LEU A 70 2.11 -21.14 18.62
C LEU A 70 0.88 -21.35 19.51
N ASP A 71 0.14 -22.46 19.36
CA ASP A 71 -1.14 -22.67 20.05
C ASP A 71 -1.01 -22.57 21.57
N LEU A 72 0.08 -23.10 22.13
CA LEU A 72 0.39 -23.05 23.57
C LEU A 72 0.62 -21.63 24.11
N PHE A 73 0.95 -20.68 23.24
CA PHE A 73 1.28 -19.30 23.62
C PHE A 73 0.17 -18.30 23.28
N LYS A 74 -0.91 -18.73 22.61
CA LYS A 74 -1.97 -17.84 22.12
C LYS A 74 -2.63 -17.04 23.23
N ASP A 75 -2.94 -17.69 24.36
CA ASP A 75 -3.61 -17.05 25.49
C ASP A 75 -2.75 -15.96 26.12
N TYR A 76 -1.45 -16.22 26.25
CA TYR A 76 -0.48 -15.23 26.71
C TYR A 76 -0.42 -14.04 25.75
N ILE A 77 -0.28 -14.30 24.44
CA ILE A 77 -0.19 -13.25 23.41
C ILE A 77 -1.44 -12.37 23.42
N ILE A 78 -2.64 -12.95 23.52
CA ILE A 78 -3.91 -12.19 23.57
C ILE A 78 -3.95 -11.30 24.81
N LYS A 79 -3.66 -11.86 26.00
CA LYS A 79 -3.62 -11.08 27.25
C LYS A 79 -2.61 -9.94 27.15
N ARG A 80 -1.42 -10.21 26.60
CA ARG A 80 -0.33 -9.24 26.49
C ARG A 80 -0.66 -8.09 25.53
N VAL A 81 -1.30 -8.39 24.41
CA VAL A 81 -1.77 -7.38 23.45
C VAL A 81 -2.88 -6.52 24.06
N ASN A 82 -3.82 -7.12 24.79
CA ASN A 82 -4.90 -6.38 25.46
C ASN A 82 -4.41 -5.52 26.63
N GLN A 83 -3.34 -5.91 27.33
CA GLN A 83 -2.73 -5.07 28.36
C GLN A 83 -2.08 -3.80 27.80
N ALA A 84 -1.64 -3.85 26.55
CA ALA A 84 -0.94 -2.74 25.91
C ALA A 84 -1.88 -1.71 25.28
N THR A 85 -3.17 -2.01 25.12
CA THR A 85 -4.09 -1.05 24.48
C THR A 85 -4.20 0.23 25.30
N PRO A 86 -4.10 1.43 24.68
CA PRO A 86 -4.19 1.69 23.23
C PRO A 86 -2.88 1.58 22.43
N ASP A 87 -1.74 1.43 23.10
CA ASP A 87 -0.43 1.30 22.49
C ASP A 87 -0.20 -0.08 21.85
N LYS A 88 0.79 -0.16 20.97
CA LYS A 88 1.10 -1.39 20.22
C LYS A 88 2.49 -1.91 20.56
N ILE A 89 2.54 -3.13 21.10
CA ILE A 89 3.80 -3.85 21.28
C ILE A 89 4.31 -4.34 19.92
N PRO A 90 5.58 -4.06 19.54
CA PRO A 90 6.20 -4.61 18.35
C PRO A 90 6.21 -6.15 18.38
N SER A 91 5.99 -6.80 17.24
CA SER A 91 5.96 -8.28 17.17
C SER A 91 7.29 -8.92 17.55
N SER A 92 8.41 -8.21 17.39
CA SER A 92 9.74 -8.65 17.83
C SER A 92 9.82 -8.80 19.34
N VAL A 93 9.21 -7.89 20.11
CA VAL A 93 9.21 -7.94 21.57
C VAL A 93 8.40 -9.13 22.07
N ILE A 94 7.18 -9.32 21.56
CA ILE A 94 6.34 -10.48 21.89
C ILE A 94 7.05 -11.78 21.51
N TYR A 95 7.78 -11.80 20.39
CA TYR A 95 8.55 -12.96 19.94
C TYR A 95 9.66 -13.34 20.93
N GLU A 96 10.43 -12.36 21.41
CA GLU A 96 11.46 -12.57 22.44
C GLU A 96 10.85 -13.05 23.77
N GLU A 97 9.71 -12.50 24.18
CA GLU A 97 8.97 -12.93 25.38
C GLU A 97 8.56 -14.41 25.29
N ILE A 98 7.89 -14.82 24.21
CA ILE A 98 7.43 -16.21 24.06
C ILE A 98 8.60 -17.18 23.82
N LYS A 99 9.72 -16.72 23.24
CA LYS A 99 10.94 -17.53 23.09
C LYS A 99 11.53 -17.90 24.46
N LYS A 100 11.51 -16.97 25.42
CA LYS A 100 11.88 -17.24 26.82
C LYS A 100 10.94 -18.26 27.49
N TYR A 101 9.68 -18.31 27.09
CA TYR A 101 8.71 -19.32 27.55
C TYR A 101 8.78 -20.64 26.77
N GLY A 102 9.80 -20.84 25.91
CA GLY A 102 10.03 -22.10 25.22
C GLY A 102 9.44 -22.18 23.80
N TYR A 103 9.07 -21.06 23.19
CA TYR A 103 8.60 -21.05 21.80
C TYR A 103 9.74 -21.30 20.80
N ASP A 104 9.71 -22.46 20.16
CA ASP A 104 10.63 -22.90 19.09
C ASP A 104 10.04 -22.72 17.67
N GLY A 105 9.23 -21.68 17.48
CA GLY A 105 8.65 -21.36 16.17
C GLY A 105 9.26 -20.13 15.52
N LYS A 106 8.93 -19.91 14.24
CA LYS A 106 9.33 -18.72 13.51
C LYS A 106 8.48 -17.52 13.90
N ILE A 107 9.07 -16.32 13.89
CA ILE A 107 8.37 -15.05 14.13
C ILE A 107 7.20 -14.82 13.16
N ARG A 108 7.28 -15.34 11.93
CA ARG A 108 6.22 -15.20 10.91
C ARG A 108 4.89 -15.85 11.34
N THR A 109 4.94 -16.95 12.09
CA THR A 109 3.74 -17.60 12.63
C THR A 109 3.06 -16.69 13.66
N LEU A 110 3.84 -16.07 14.55
CA LEU A 110 3.34 -15.06 15.50
C LEU A 110 2.72 -13.86 14.76
N GLN A 111 3.41 -13.31 13.76
CA GLN A 111 2.91 -12.17 12.99
C GLN A 111 1.59 -12.46 12.27
N THR A 112 1.44 -13.69 11.75
CA THR A 112 0.20 -14.16 11.12
C THR A 112 -0.93 -14.21 12.15
N PHE A 113 -0.67 -14.75 13.34
CA PHE A 113 -1.63 -14.81 14.43
C PHE A 113 -2.02 -13.42 14.96
N LEU A 114 -1.05 -12.55 15.22
CA LEU A 114 -1.31 -11.15 15.62
C LEU A 114 -2.15 -10.40 14.58
N SER A 115 -2.01 -10.72 13.28
CA SER A 115 -2.83 -10.13 12.22
C SER A 115 -4.27 -10.64 12.23
N SER A 116 -4.50 -11.88 12.70
CA SER A 116 -5.86 -12.44 12.86
C SER A 116 -6.62 -11.92 14.08
N ILE A 117 -5.92 -11.51 15.15
CA ILE A 117 -6.54 -10.99 16.39
C ILE A 117 -6.82 -9.49 16.31
N LYS A 118 -6.04 -8.75 15.50
CA LYS A 118 -6.31 -7.31 15.31
C LYS A 118 -7.78 -7.15 14.96
N PRO A 119 -8.55 -6.32 15.69
CA PRO A 119 -9.85 -5.93 15.21
C PRO A 119 -9.63 -5.47 13.77
N ILE A 120 -10.47 -5.96 12.86
CA ILE A 120 -10.62 -5.33 11.55
C ILE A 120 -11.11 -3.93 11.92
N LEU A 121 -10.18 -3.02 12.20
CA LEU A 121 -10.44 -1.60 12.18
C LEU A 121 -11.09 -1.45 10.82
N LYS A 122 -12.40 -1.15 10.80
CA LYS A 122 -13.07 -0.74 9.58
C LYS A 122 -12.08 0.25 8.99
N PRO A 123 -11.47 -0.04 7.82
CA PRO A 123 -10.52 0.90 7.26
C PRO A 123 -11.26 2.21 7.27
N GLU A 124 -10.74 3.20 8.02
CA GLU A 124 -11.36 4.52 8.09
C GLU A 124 -11.76 4.83 6.66
N GLU A 125 -13.04 5.13 6.42
CA GLU A 125 -13.53 5.39 5.07
C GLU A 125 -12.51 6.30 4.40
N ILE A 126 -11.74 5.73 3.46
CA ILE A 126 -10.74 6.50 2.76
C ILE A 126 -11.59 7.34 1.84
N ILE A 127 -12.02 8.51 2.32
CA ILE A 127 -12.61 9.54 1.49
C ILE A 127 -11.50 9.90 0.51
N ARG A 128 -11.52 9.23 -0.63
CA ARG A 128 -10.62 9.51 -1.74
C ARG A 128 -11.07 10.86 -2.26
N PHE A 129 -10.32 11.90 -1.90
CA PHE A 129 -10.45 13.19 -2.55
C PHE A 129 -9.98 13.02 -4.00
N GLU A 130 -10.92 12.66 -4.87
CA GLU A 130 -10.76 12.64 -6.30
C GLU A 130 -11.06 14.05 -6.80
N THR A 131 -10.00 14.70 -7.28
CA THR A 131 -10.10 16.01 -7.92
C THR A 131 -10.39 15.81 -9.40
N LYS A 132 -11.09 16.73 -10.05
CA LYS A 132 -11.21 16.71 -11.52
C LYS A 132 -9.81 16.71 -12.17
N PRO A 133 -9.67 16.22 -13.41
CA PRO A 133 -8.47 16.47 -14.22
C PRO A 133 -8.07 17.94 -14.17
N SER A 134 -6.76 18.23 -14.25
CA SER A 134 -6.13 19.56 -14.16
C SER A 134 -6.43 20.41 -12.91
N TYR A 135 -7.31 19.99 -12.00
CA TYR A 135 -7.73 20.84 -10.88
C TYR A 135 -6.65 21.02 -9.80
N GLN A 136 -5.91 19.95 -9.49
CA GLN A 136 -4.99 19.97 -8.36
C GLN A 136 -3.74 19.13 -8.61
N ALA A 137 -2.58 19.63 -8.16
CA ALA A 137 -1.40 18.83 -7.93
C ALA A 137 -0.87 19.04 -6.51
N GLN A 138 -0.10 18.08 -6.04
CA GLN A 138 0.65 18.16 -4.78
C GLN A 138 2.13 18.27 -5.10
N VAL A 139 2.79 19.22 -4.45
CA VAL A 139 4.20 19.53 -4.65
C VAL A 139 4.93 19.31 -3.33
N ASP A 140 6.08 18.65 -3.38
CA ASP A 140 6.98 18.49 -2.26
C ASP A 140 8.44 18.64 -2.70
N TRP A 141 9.30 19.04 -1.76
CA TRP A 141 10.73 19.04 -1.95
C TRP A 141 11.37 18.13 -0.92
N THR A 142 11.90 17.00 -1.38
CA THR A 142 12.42 15.96 -0.50
C THR A 142 13.93 15.84 -0.56
N VAL A 143 14.56 15.60 0.58
CA VAL A 143 16.00 15.30 0.64
C VAL A 143 16.23 13.84 0.24
N ILE A 144 17.00 13.63 -0.84
CA ILE A 144 17.36 12.32 -1.39
C ILE A 144 18.71 11.85 -0.85
N ARG A 145 19.69 12.78 -0.83
CA ARG A 145 21.01 12.58 -0.22
C ARG A 145 21.37 13.81 0.59
N SER A 146 21.73 13.61 1.85
CA SER A 146 22.30 14.67 2.70
C SER A 146 23.84 14.64 2.66
N GLY A 147 24.49 15.71 3.09
CA GLY A 147 25.95 15.79 3.25
C GLY A 147 26.60 16.89 2.41
N LYS A 148 27.91 16.78 2.14
CA LYS A 148 28.70 17.80 1.40
C LYS A 148 28.23 18.05 -0.03
N LYS A 149 27.62 17.04 -0.68
CA LYS A 149 27.03 17.13 -2.02
C LYS A 149 25.58 16.67 -1.96
N PRO A 150 24.68 17.49 -1.41
CA PRO A 150 23.30 17.08 -1.22
C PRO A 150 22.61 16.85 -2.57
N ILE A 151 21.60 15.99 -2.57
CA ILE A 151 20.67 15.83 -3.69
C ILE A 151 19.28 16.01 -3.11
N TYR A 152 18.54 16.91 -3.71
CA TYR A 152 17.13 17.15 -3.43
C TYR A 152 16.30 16.68 -4.62
N GLY A 153 15.06 16.29 -4.35
CA GLY A 153 14.08 15.91 -5.37
C GLY A 153 12.89 16.85 -5.27
N PHE A 154 12.69 17.65 -6.31
CA PHE A 154 11.41 18.29 -6.59
C PHE A 154 10.44 17.23 -7.07
N VAL A 155 9.26 17.15 -6.46
CA VAL A 155 8.23 16.18 -6.83
C VAL A 155 6.90 16.89 -6.99
N MET A 156 6.27 16.76 -8.16
CA MET A 156 4.90 17.21 -8.40
C MET A 156 4.04 16.02 -8.85
N VAL A 157 2.91 15.79 -8.17
CA VAL A 157 1.98 14.69 -8.47
C VAL A 157 0.58 15.22 -8.73
N LEU A 158 0.02 14.93 -9.91
CA LEU A 158 -1.35 15.31 -10.26
C LEU A 158 -2.36 14.55 -9.38
N GLY A 159 -3.34 15.28 -8.85
CA GLY A 159 -4.33 14.77 -7.90
C GLY A 159 -5.25 13.71 -8.50
N PHE A 160 -5.63 13.86 -9.77
CA PHE A 160 -6.51 12.94 -10.50
C PHE A 160 -5.75 11.70 -11.01
N SER A 161 -4.85 11.87 -11.98
CA SER A 161 -4.18 10.77 -12.69
C SER A 161 -3.05 10.11 -11.90
N ARG A 162 -2.53 10.76 -10.84
CA ARG A 162 -1.30 10.36 -10.13
C ARG A 162 -0.05 10.37 -10.99
N MET A 163 -0.10 10.98 -12.17
CA MET A 163 1.09 11.26 -12.96
C MET A 163 2.05 12.09 -12.12
N ALA A 164 3.29 11.66 -12.04
CA ALA A 164 4.34 12.27 -11.23
C ALA A 164 5.42 12.83 -12.14
N PHE A 165 5.94 13.99 -11.75
CA PHE A 165 7.15 14.60 -12.28
C PHE A 165 8.17 14.69 -11.16
N VAL A 166 9.42 14.35 -11.47
CA VAL A 166 10.54 14.44 -10.53
C VAL A 166 11.70 15.16 -11.20
N TYR A 167 12.25 16.14 -10.51
CA TYR A 167 13.47 16.82 -10.94
C TYR A 167 14.46 16.85 -9.78
N PHE A 168 15.70 16.42 -10.03
CA PHE A 168 16.74 16.41 -9.01
C PHE A 168 17.56 17.70 -9.05
N THR A 169 17.93 18.21 -7.89
CA THR A 169 18.70 19.46 -7.73
C THR A 169 19.77 19.30 -6.66
N ASP A 170 20.80 20.13 -6.71
CA ASP A 170 21.87 20.21 -5.70
C ASP A 170 21.63 21.29 -4.64
N ASN A 171 20.62 22.14 -4.84
CA ASN A 171 20.28 23.26 -3.97
C ASN A 171 18.75 23.41 -3.82
N MET A 172 18.35 24.17 -2.80
CA MET A 172 16.95 24.49 -2.50
C MET A 172 16.62 26.00 -2.65
N ARG A 173 17.28 26.70 -3.59
CA ARG A 173 17.04 28.14 -3.80
C ARG A 173 15.67 28.38 -4.43
N GLN A 174 15.10 29.55 -4.17
CA GLN A 174 13.82 29.98 -4.72
C GLN A 174 13.77 29.96 -6.27
N THR A 175 14.84 30.38 -6.93
CA THR A 175 14.93 30.37 -8.40
C THR A 175 14.90 28.95 -8.96
N THR A 176 15.66 28.03 -8.35
CA THR A 176 15.65 26.60 -8.68
C THR A 176 14.27 25.99 -8.47
N TRP A 177 13.57 26.40 -7.40
CA TRP A 177 12.21 25.96 -7.11
C TRP A 177 11.20 26.36 -8.19
N GLN A 178 11.25 27.61 -8.63
CA GLN A 178 10.39 28.13 -9.69
C GLN A 178 10.71 27.47 -11.04
N ASP A 179 12.00 27.29 -11.38
CA ASP A 179 12.41 26.57 -12.59
C ASP A 179 11.87 25.13 -12.60
N CYS A 180 11.92 24.43 -11.46
CA CYS A 180 11.34 23.09 -11.35
C CYS A 180 9.82 23.07 -11.61
N HIS A 181 9.08 24.12 -11.25
CA HIS A 181 7.66 24.25 -11.58
C HIS A 181 7.44 24.40 -13.08
N VAL A 182 8.22 25.27 -13.73
CA VAL A 182 8.14 25.48 -15.18
C VAL A 182 8.37 24.17 -15.92
N LYS A 183 9.43 23.43 -15.59
CA LYS A 183 9.70 22.11 -16.19
C LYS A 183 8.58 21.11 -15.95
N ALA A 184 7.98 21.13 -14.76
CA ALA A 184 6.85 20.27 -14.45
C ALA A 184 5.63 20.61 -15.31
N PHE A 185 5.32 21.89 -15.48
CA PHE A 185 4.19 22.34 -16.30
C PHE A 185 4.39 21.98 -17.77
N GLU A 186 5.60 22.15 -18.30
CA GLU A 186 5.97 21.71 -19.65
C GLU A 186 5.77 20.20 -19.80
N TYR A 187 6.25 19.39 -18.85
CA TYR A 187 6.06 17.94 -18.86
C TYR A 187 4.59 17.52 -18.81
N PHE A 188 3.75 18.22 -18.04
CA PHE A 188 2.31 17.94 -17.99
C PHE A 188 1.53 18.52 -19.17
N GLY A 189 2.14 19.37 -19.99
CA GLY A 189 1.47 20.10 -21.07
C GLY A 189 0.45 21.13 -20.56
N GLY A 190 0.61 21.63 -19.32
CA GLY A 190 -0.29 22.60 -18.74
C GLY A 190 -0.10 22.83 -17.24
N VAL A 191 -0.77 23.86 -16.71
CA VAL A 191 -0.67 24.28 -15.31
C VAL A 191 -1.93 23.84 -14.53
N PRO A 192 -1.78 23.10 -13.42
CA PRO A 192 -2.91 22.77 -12.56
C PRO A 192 -3.48 24.02 -11.86
N GLN A 193 -4.81 24.09 -11.71
CA GLN A 193 -5.46 25.26 -11.11
C GLN A 193 -5.02 25.53 -9.65
N THR A 194 -4.80 24.48 -8.86
CA THR A 194 -4.37 24.58 -7.47
C THR A 194 -3.14 23.71 -7.21
N LEU A 195 -2.11 24.29 -6.59
CA LEU A 195 -0.94 23.55 -6.13
C LEU A 195 -0.94 23.48 -4.61
N LEU A 196 -0.92 22.25 -4.08
CA LEU A 196 -0.84 21.98 -2.66
C LEU A 196 0.60 21.76 -2.24
N TYR A 197 1.04 22.49 -1.21
CA TYR A 197 2.38 22.35 -0.63
C TYR A 197 2.29 21.71 0.75
N ASP A 198 3.18 20.75 1.00
CA ASP A 198 3.40 20.21 2.34
C ASP A 198 4.62 20.87 2.98
N ASN A 199 4.59 21.01 4.30
CA ASN A 199 5.67 21.50 5.13
C ASN A 199 6.15 22.93 4.76
N LEU A 200 5.54 23.92 5.42
CA LEU A 200 5.92 25.34 5.36
C LEU A 200 7.42 25.61 5.51
N LYS A 201 8.21 24.74 6.15
CA LYS A 201 9.66 24.94 6.35
C LYS A 201 10.51 24.75 5.10
N SER A 202 10.04 24.06 4.05
CA SER A 202 10.80 23.88 2.80
C SER A 202 10.44 24.93 1.74
N VAL A 203 9.23 25.49 1.81
CA VAL A 203 8.82 26.66 0.99
C VAL A 203 9.18 27.99 1.68
N VAL A 204 9.52 27.93 2.97
CA VAL A 204 10.06 29.06 3.75
C VAL A 204 11.42 28.64 4.31
N ILE A 205 12.50 28.93 3.58
CA ILE A 205 13.85 28.93 4.17
C ILE A 205 14.40 30.36 4.20
N GLN A 206 14.70 30.76 5.43
CA GLN A 206 15.13 32.04 5.97
C GLN A 206 16.23 32.80 5.19
N ARG A 207 15.99 34.10 4.98
CA ARG A 207 16.71 35.29 5.54
C ARG A 207 15.89 36.51 5.08
N ASP A 208 15.38 37.36 5.95
CA ASP A 208 16.18 38.21 6.84
C ASP A 208 15.91 38.06 8.33
N LYS A 209 17.00 38.20 9.10
CA LYS A 209 16.94 38.68 10.49
C LYS A 209 16.01 39.90 10.51
N TYR A 210 15.12 40.02 11.50
CA TYR A 210 14.17 41.14 11.69
C TYR A 210 12.85 41.04 10.91
N GLY A 211 11.96 40.11 11.30
CA GLY A 211 10.56 40.18 10.88
C GLY A 211 9.66 39.28 11.72
N LYS A 212 8.89 39.87 12.64
CA LYS A 212 7.84 39.17 13.40
C LYS A 212 6.80 38.55 12.45
N ASN A 213 6.41 37.30 12.73
CA ASN A 213 5.12 36.69 12.37
C ASN A 213 4.70 36.65 10.88
N GLN A 214 5.26 35.78 10.04
CA GLN A 214 4.59 35.41 8.78
C GLN A 214 4.70 33.91 8.45
N HIS A 215 3.62 33.17 8.72
CA HIS A 215 3.36 31.85 8.16
C HIS A 215 2.77 32.04 6.74
N GLY A 216 3.62 32.17 5.71
CA GLY A 216 3.17 32.42 4.33
C GLY A 216 4.24 32.09 3.29
N PHE A 217 3.85 32.07 2.01
CA PHE A 217 4.78 32.01 0.87
C PHE A 217 5.57 33.34 0.79
N ASN A 218 6.83 33.31 0.33
CA ASN A 218 7.56 34.56 0.07
C ASN A 218 6.96 35.33 -1.12
N ASN A 219 7.23 36.64 -1.20
CA ASN A 219 6.65 37.51 -2.23
C ASN A 219 7.02 37.04 -3.65
N ASP A 220 8.28 36.64 -3.87
CA ASP A 220 8.74 36.12 -5.17
C ASP A 220 7.92 34.90 -5.61
N PHE A 221 7.54 34.02 -4.68
CA PHE A 221 6.69 32.87 -5.00
C PHE A 221 5.25 33.27 -5.28
N LEU A 222 4.72 34.23 -4.52
CA LEU A 222 3.37 34.75 -4.75
C LEU A 222 3.26 35.44 -6.10
N GLU A 223 4.29 36.20 -6.49
CA GLU A 223 4.38 36.83 -7.80
C GLU A 223 4.50 35.80 -8.91
N PHE A 224 5.31 34.76 -8.72
CA PHE A 224 5.36 33.62 -9.66
C PHE A 224 4.01 32.89 -9.80
N ALA A 225 3.28 32.73 -8.69
CA ALA A 225 1.99 32.06 -8.70
C ALA A 225 0.87 32.93 -9.30
N LYS A 226 1.02 34.25 -9.22
CA LYS A 226 0.04 35.23 -9.71
C LYS A 226 -0.31 34.91 -11.17
N ASP A 227 -1.60 34.87 -11.46
CA ASP A 227 -2.18 34.55 -12.77
C ASP A 227 -1.88 33.15 -13.34
N ASN A 228 -1.02 32.35 -12.69
CA ASN A 228 -0.63 31.01 -13.12
C ASN A 228 -1.37 29.90 -12.36
N PHE A 229 -1.38 29.93 -11.02
CA PHE A 229 -2.02 28.91 -10.19
C PHE A 229 -2.34 29.42 -8.79
N ILE A 230 -3.21 28.70 -8.06
CA ILE A 230 -3.55 29.03 -6.67
C ILE A 230 -2.68 28.21 -5.71
N PRO A 231 -1.71 28.80 -5.00
CA PRO A 231 -0.91 28.09 -4.02
C PRO A 231 -1.73 27.87 -2.74
N LYS A 232 -1.76 26.64 -2.23
CA LYS A 232 -2.45 26.31 -0.98
C LYS A 232 -1.55 25.46 -0.09
N LEU A 233 -1.56 25.79 1.19
CA LEU A 233 -0.91 24.99 2.21
C LEU A 233 -1.82 23.83 2.61
N CYS A 234 -1.24 22.64 2.78
CA CYS A 234 -1.97 21.51 3.34
C CYS A 234 -2.40 21.84 4.78
N LYS A 235 -3.70 21.68 5.09
CA LYS A 235 -4.18 21.81 6.47
C LYS A 235 -3.59 20.69 7.32
N VAL A 236 -2.96 21.05 8.44
CA VAL A 236 -2.59 20.12 9.50
C VAL A 236 -3.86 19.36 9.92
N TYR A 237 -3.78 18.03 10.08
CA TYR A 237 -4.89 17.10 10.37
C TYR A 237 -5.76 16.56 9.21
N ARG A 238 -5.43 16.81 7.94
CA ARG A 238 -6.03 16.05 6.79
C ARG A 238 -5.03 15.07 6.15
N ALA A 239 -4.66 14.01 6.90
CA ALA A 239 -3.76 12.95 6.44
C ALA A 239 -4.19 12.28 5.11
N LYS A 240 -5.50 12.23 4.83
CA LYS A 240 -6.06 11.56 3.62
C LYS A 240 -5.68 12.25 2.30
N THR A 241 -5.52 13.58 2.28
CA THR A 241 -5.03 14.29 1.08
C THR A 241 -3.51 14.19 0.95
N LYS A 242 -2.78 14.17 2.07
CA LYS A 242 -1.30 14.21 2.13
C LYS A 242 -0.60 12.98 1.54
N GLY A 243 -1.26 11.83 1.56
CA GLY A 243 -0.63 10.55 1.25
C GLY A 243 -0.24 10.31 -0.22
N LYS A 244 -0.61 11.17 -1.18
CA LYS A 244 -0.30 10.93 -2.61
C LYS A 244 1.19 11.13 -2.88
N VAL A 245 1.74 12.29 -2.50
CA VAL A 245 3.17 12.59 -2.68
C VAL A 245 4.04 11.84 -1.68
N GLU A 246 3.60 11.68 -0.42
CA GLU A 246 4.38 10.91 0.58
C GLU A 246 4.64 9.46 0.13
N LYS A 247 3.62 8.80 -0.42
CA LYS A 247 3.77 7.44 -0.96
C LYS A 247 4.73 7.41 -2.15
N PHE A 248 4.68 8.41 -3.02
CA PHE A 248 5.60 8.51 -4.15
C PHE A 248 7.04 8.77 -3.68
N ASN A 249 7.25 9.67 -2.72
CA ASN A 249 8.56 9.94 -2.14
C ASN A 249 9.17 8.69 -1.49
N HIS A 250 8.34 7.88 -0.82
CA HIS A 250 8.79 6.60 -0.28
C HIS A 250 9.32 5.68 -1.39
N TYR A 251 8.59 5.55 -2.51
CA TYR A 251 9.05 4.81 -3.68
C TYR A 251 10.34 5.40 -4.27
N LEU A 252 10.37 6.72 -4.48
CA LEU A 252 11.51 7.43 -5.06
C LEU A 252 12.81 7.17 -4.28
N LYS A 253 12.75 7.19 -2.95
CA LYS A 253 13.92 6.93 -2.10
C LYS A 253 14.28 5.45 -2.06
N ASN A 254 13.31 4.60 -1.73
CA ASN A 254 13.60 3.22 -1.37
C ASN A 254 13.69 2.27 -2.56
N ASN A 255 12.90 2.50 -3.61
CA ASN A 255 12.77 1.59 -4.73
C ASN A 255 13.50 2.10 -5.99
N PHE A 256 13.72 3.41 -6.11
CA PHE A 256 14.46 3.99 -7.24
C PHE A 256 15.90 4.35 -6.85
N TYR A 257 16.08 5.32 -5.95
CA TYR A 257 17.41 5.88 -5.67
C TYR A 257 18.36 4.89 -4.98
N ILE A 258 17.90 4.17 -3.95
CA ILE A 258 18.75 3.20 -3.24
C ILE A 258 19.25 2.08 -4.16
N PRO A 259 18.38 1.40 -4.94
CA PRO A 259 18.84 0.37 -5.88
C PRO A 259 19.76 0.92 -6.98
N LEU A 260 19.45 2.09 -7.54
CA LEU A 260 20.31 2.74 -8.54
C LEU A 260 21.70 3.02 -7.96
N LYS A 261 21.76 3.66 -6.78
CA LYS A 261 23.02 3.91 -6.08
C LYS A 261 23.80 2.63 -5.80
N ALA A 262 23.13 1.55 -5.41
CA ALA A 262 23.77 0.26 -5.17
C ALA A 262 24.36 -0.34 -6.45
N SER A 263 23.62 -0.28 -7.57
CA SER A 263 24.08 -0.79 -8.87
C SER A 263 25.32 -0.07 -9.40
N LEU A 264 25.44 1.23 -9.13
CA LEU A 264 26.56 2.06 -9.60
C LEU A 264 27.79 2.02 -8.69
N LYS A 265 27.73 1.35 -7.52
CA LYS A 265 28.77 1.41 -6.48
C LYS A 265 30.16 0.96 -6.95
N ASN A 266 30.22 0.06 -7.94
CA ASN A 266 31.46 -0.47 -8.51
C ASN A 266 31.72 0.05 -9.93
N SER A 267 31.00 1.10 -10.34
CA SER A 267 31.19 1.75 -11.65
C SER A 267 31.97 3.05 -11.50
N SER A 268 32.53 3.56 -12.59
CA SER A 268 33.11 4.90 -12.66
C SER A 268 32.05 6.02 -12.66
N ILE A 269 30.77 5.66 -12.72
CA ILE A 269 29.64 6.59 -12.83
C ILE A 269 29.22 7.03 -11.43
N ALA A 270 29.28 8.34 -11.21
CA ALA A 270 28.83 8.98 -9.98
C ALA A 270 27.52 9.75 -10.23
N ILE A 271 26.58 9.64 -9.29
CA ILE A 271 25.31 10.37 -9.34
C ILE A 271 25.56 11.83 -8.89
N TYR A 272 25.56 12.72 -9.88
CA TYR A 272 25.58 14.18 -9.75
C TYR A 272 24.35 14.76 -10.44
N PHE A 273 23.84 15.86 -9.89
CA PHE A 273 22.73 16.65 -10.41
C PHE A 273 23.06 18.13 -10.20
#